data_AF-A0A1A8HJW6-F1
#
_entry.id   AF-A0A1A8HJW6-F1
#
_cell.length_a   1.000
_cell.length_b   1.000
_cell.length_c   1.000
_cell.angle_alpha   90.00
_cell.angle_beta   90.00
_cell.angle_gamma   90.00
#
_symmetry.space_group_name_H-M   'P 1'
#
loop_
_entity.id
_entity.type
_entity.pdbx_description
1 polymer ?
#
loop_
_entity_poly.entity_id
_entity_poly.type
_entity_poly.pdbx_seq_one_letter_code
_entity_poly.pdbx_strand_id
1 'polypeptide(L)'
;KNWTEARRYCREKFTDLAIVEDVEDEAALIRLADLSQMVYPSYSYRAWIGLYDTKNIWMWSLADRDFHRNGETEFRNWDGGYPNSYGNENSKFVVKLKLKLAVDSSVDLNESAVQQQILEQLKEKLQDQHLDNIKLSWNKQASGKIFDKDNKIEV
;
A
#
# COMPACT_ATOMS: atom_id res chain seq x y z
N LYS A 1 -23.41 7.94 -11.88
CA LYS A 1 -22.13 8.59 -11.51
C LYS A 1 -20.99 7.66 -11.89
N ASN A 2 -20.05 8.12 -12.70
CA ASN A 2 -18.82 7.36 -12.98
C ASN A 2 -17.80 7.55 -11.83
N TRP A 3 -16.71 6.79 -11.85
CA TRP A 3 -15.67 6.84 -10.81
C TRP A 3 -15.09 8.25 -10.62
N THR A 4 -14.78 8.94 -11.72
CA THR A 4 -14.20 10.29 -11.71
C THR A 4 -15.13 11.30 -11.02
N GLU A 5 -16.43 11.23 -11.31
CA GLU A 5 -17.44 12.07 -10.67
C GLU A 5 -17.60 11.76 -9.18
N ALA A 6 -17.57 10.47 -8.82
CA ALA A 6 -17.65 10.05 -7.42
C ALA A 6 -16.44 10.55 -6.62
N ARG A 7 -15.23 10.42 -7.18
CA ARG A 7 -14.00 10.94 -6.58
C ARG A 7 -14.02 12.45 -6.44
N ARG A 8 -14.45 13.17 -7.49
CA ARG A 8 -14.58 14.64 -7.43
C ARG A 8 -15.52 15.05 -6.30
N TYR A 9 -16.69 14.41 -6.21
CA TYR A 9 -17.65 14.67 -5.15
C TYR A 9 -17.06 14.42 -3.75
N CYS A 10 -16.36 13.30 -3.56
CA CYS A 10 -15.69 13.00 -2.29
C CYS A 10 -14.61 14.03 -1.94
N ARG A 11 -13.82 14.52 -2.90
CA ARG A 11 -12.81 15.56 -2.65
C ARG A 11 -13.40 16.95 -2.41
N GLU A 12 -14.62 17.22 -2.90
CA GLU A 12 -15.34 18.47 -2.64
C GLU A 12 -15.97 18.52 -1.25
N LYS A 13 -16.25 17.36 -0.63
CA LYS A 13 -17.01 17.25 0.63
C LYS A 13 -16.25 16.58 1.76
N PHE A 14 -15.25 15.78 1.44
CA PHE A 14 -14.46 14.92 2.31
C PHE A 14 -13.01 14.87 1.79
N THR A 15 -12.24 13.86 2.17
CA THR A 15 -10.84 13.69 1.74
C THR A 15 -10.72 13.10 0.33
N ASP A 16 -11.18 11.86 0.12
CA ASP A 16 -11.20 11.14 -1.17
C ASP A 16 -12.16 9.93 -1.04
N LEU A 17 -12.25 9.08 -2.06
CA LEU A 17 -12.86 7.76 -1.95
C LEU A 17 -12.07 6.87 -0.98
N ALA A 18 -12.77 5.95 -0.32
CA ALA A 18 -12.18 5.04 0.66
C ALA A 18 -11.10 4.13 0.04
N ILE A 19 -10.01 3.94 0.77
CA ILE A 19 -8.98 2.92 0.51
C ILE A 19 -9.28 1.69 1.37
N VAL A 20 -8.84 0.52 0.91
CA VAL A 20 -8.97 -0.74 1.65
C VAL A 20 -7.58 -1.35 1.76
N GLU A 21 -7.01 -1.36 2.96
CA GLU A 21 -5.65 -1.85 3.20
C GLU A 21 -5.65 -3.27 3.79
N ASP A 22 -6.67 -3.62 4.58
CA ASP A 22 -6.81 -4.91 5.24
C ASP A 22 -8.27 -5.39 5.32
N VAL A 23 -8.47 -6.53 6.00
CA VAL A 23 -9.78 -7.17 6.15
C VAL A 23 -10.67 -6.40 7.14
N GLU A 24 -10.07 -5.65 8.06
CA GLU A 24 -10.75 -4.78 9.01
C GLU A 24 -11.39 -3.58 8.28
N ASP A 25 -10.68 -2.99 7.33
CA ASP A 25 -11.20 -1.95 6.43
C ASP A 25 -12.36 -2.47 5.58
N GLU A 26 -12.22 -3.66 5.00
CA GLU A 26 -13.29 -4.30 4.22
C GLU A 26 -14.55 -4.51 5.08
N ALA A 27 -14.38 -5.09 6.27
CA ALA A 27 -15.48 -5.32 7.20
C ALA A 27 -16.12 -4.01 7.67
N ALA A 28 -15.33 -2.95 7.88
CA ALA A 28 -15.82 -1.63 8.25
C ALA A 28 -16.66 -1.01 7.12
N LEU A 29 -16.20 -1.11 5.86
CA LEU A 29 -16.95 -0.60 4.70
C LEU A 29 -18.27 -1.34 4.51
N ILE A 30 -18.28 -2.67 4.66
CA ILE A 30 -19.51 -3.46 4.59
C ILE A 30 -20.49 -3.03 5.69
N ARG A 31 -20.01 -2.83 6.92
CA ARG A 31 -20.84 -2.40 8.06
C ARG A 31 -21.42 -1.00 7.87
N LEU A 32 -20.65 -0.08 7.29
CA LEU A 32 -21.04 1.31 7.09
C LEU A 32 -21.84 1.53 5.81
N ALA A 33 -21.94 0.52 4.94
CA ALA A 33 -22.66 0.63 3.69
C ALA A 33 -24.17 0.82 3.92
N ASP A 34 -24.66 2.02 3.58
CA ASP A 34 -26.09 2.28 3.49
C ASP A 34 -26.60 1.89 2.09
N LEU A 35 -27.19 0.69 2.01
CA LEU A 35 -27.74 0.14 0.76
C LEU A 35 -28.80 1.05 0.13
N SER A 36 -29.49 1.90 0.91
CA SER A 36 -30.49 2.84 0.39
C SER A 36 -29.87 3.96 -0.47
N GLN A 37 -28.58 4.24 -0.28
CA GLN A 37 -27.83 5.28 -0.98
C GLN A 37 -26.92 4.72 -2.10
N MET A 38 -26.88 3.39 -2.27
CA MET A 38 -26.00 2.72 -3.23
C MET A 38 -26.66 2.54 -4.61
N VAL A 39 -25.83 2.47 -5.65
CA VAL A 39 -26.30 2.22 -7.02
C VAL A 39 -26.60 0.73 -7.17
N TYR A 40 -27.72 0.39 -7.82
CA TYR A 40 -28.13 -0.99 -8.10
C TYR A 40 -28.19 -1.27 -9.61
N PRO A 41 -27.04 -1.42 -10.31
CA PRO A 41 -27.03 -1.40 -11.76
C PRO A 41 -27.31 -2.75 -12.42
N SER A 42 -27.41 -3.86 -11.68
CA SER A 42 -27.81 -5.21 -12.14
C SER A 42 -27.69 -6.20 -10.97
N TYR A 43 -28.75 -6.34 -10.18
CA TYR A 43 -28.85 -7.34 -9.09
C TYR A 43 -27.81 -7.24 -7.95
N SER A 44 -27.07 -6.15 -7.85
CA SER A 44 -26.05 -5.95 -6.81
C SER A 44 -25.93 -4.47 -6.45
N TYR A 45 -25.82 -4.16 -5.16
CA TYR A 45 -25.49 -2.82 -4.67
C TYR A 45 -24.01 -2.56 -4.87
N ARG A 46 -23.67 -1.40 -5.45
CA ARG A 46 -22.29 -1.04 -5.78
C ARG A 46 -21.99 0.39 -5.36
N ALA A 47 -20.78 0.57 -4.85
CA ALA A 47 -20.17 1.86 -4.60
C ALA A 47 -18.78 1.91 -5.22
N TRP A 48 -18.35 3.11 -5.59
CA TRP A 48 -16.98 3.35 -6.01
C TRP A 48 -16.08 3.42 -4.77
N ILE A 49 -14.97 2.71 -4.79
CA ILE A 49 -13.85 2.86 -3.85
C ILE A 49 -12.68 3.56 -4.54
N GLY A 50 -11.65 3.92 -3.78
CA GLY A 50 -10.49 4.68 -4.26
C GLY A 50 -9.58 3.94 -5.24
N LEU A 51 -9.88 2.68 -5.57
CA LEU A 51 -9.10 1.89 -6.50
C LEU A 51 -9.40 2.31 -7.95
N TYR A 52 -8.38 2.64 -8.73
CA TYR A 52 -8.51 2.99 -10.14
C TYR A 52 -7.35 2.47 -10.98
N ASP A 53 -7.60 2.22 -12.27
CA ASP A 53 -6.58 1.81 -13.23
C ASP A 53 -6.08 2.98 -14.09
N THR A 54 -4.77 3.01 -14.33
CA THR A 54 -4.11 3.84 -15.34
C THR A 54 -3.24 2.95 -16.23
N LYS A 55 -3.71 2.62 -17.44
CA LYS A 55 -2.95 1.83 -18.43
C LYS A 55 -2.40 0.50 -17.85
N ASN A 56 -3.26 -0.30 -17.21
CA ASN A 56 -2.94 -1.57 -16.53
C ASN A 56 -2.20 -1.43 -15.19
N ILE A 57 -2.16 -0.23 -14.63
CA ILE A 57 -1.62 0.05 -13.30
C ILE A 57 -2.76 0.51 -12.40
N TRP A 58 -3.24 -0.39 -11.55
CA TRP A 58 -4.11 -0.05 -10.43
C TRP A 58 -3.36 0.71 -9.34
N MET A 59 -4.02 1.74 -8.81
CA MET A 59 -3.54 2.62 -7.76
C MET A 59 -4.69 3.00 -6.82
N TRP A 60 -4.37 3.26 -5.56
CA TRP A 60 -5.31 3.89 -4.62
C TRP A 60 -5.33 5.40 -4.82
N SER A 61 -6.50 6.02 -4.72
CA SER A 61 -6.72 7.45 -4.94
C SER A 61 -5.95 8.36 -3.96
N LEU A 62 -5.60 7.80 -2.79
CA LEU A 62 -4.78 8.39 -1.74
C LEU A 62 -3.35 7.85 -1.66
N ALA A 63 -2.94 6.94 -2.55
CA ALA A 63 -1.56 6.49 -2.58
C ALA A 63 -0.64 7.71 -2.78
N ASP A 64 0.31 7.89 -1.86
CA ASP A 64 1.32 8.93 -1.95
C ASP A 64 2.15 8.69 -3.21
N ARG A 65 1.98 9.58 -4.20
CA ARG A 65 2.68 9.49 -5.48
C ARG A 65 4.19 9.64 -5.31
N ASP A 66 4.65 10.22 -4.20
CA ASP A 66 6.06 10.41 -3.90
C ASP A 66 6.67 9.19 -3.19
N PHE A 67 5.85 8.31 -2.63
CA PHE A 67 6.29 7.09 -1.94
C PHE A 67 6.57 5.92 -2.91
N HIS A 68 5.79 5.80 -3.98
CA HIS A 68 5.96 4.79 -5.02
C HIS A 68 6.46 5.44 -6.33
N ARG A 69 7.64 5.03 -6.81
CA ARG A 69 8.14 5.34 -8.16
C ARG A 69 7.30 4.58 -9.18
N ASN A 70 7.35 5.04 -10.44
CA ASN A 70 6.69 4.35 -11.56
C ASN A 70 7.07 2.85 -11.56
N GLY A 71 6.07 1.98 -11.48
CA GLY A 71 6.21 0.51 -11.45
C GLY A 71 6.20 -0.15 -10.06
N GLU A 72 6.17 0.63 -8.97
CA GLU A 72 6.23 0.08 -7.59
C GLU A 72 4.86 -0.02 -6.90
N THR A 73 3.77 0.24 -7.64
CA THR A 73 2.37 0.02 -7.22
C THR A 73 1.77 -1.24 -7.87
N GLU A 74 2.61 -2.09 -8.47
CA GLU A 74 2.19 -3.26 -9.24
C GLU A 74 1.78 -4.46 -8.36
N PHE A 75 1.90 -4.38 -7.03
CA PHE A 75 1.45 -5.45 -6.12
C PHE A 75 -0.08 -5.59 -6.10
N ARG A 76 -0.55 -6.83 -6.15
CA ARG A 76 -1.96 -7.20 -6.21
C ARG A 76 -2.24 -8.43 -5.34
N ASN A 77 -3.25 -8.37 -4.48
CA ASN A 77 -3.85 -9.55 -3.84
C ASN A 77 -5.25 -9.78 -4.44
N TRP A 78 -5.30 -10.21 -5.69
CA TRP A 78 -6.58 -10.55 -6.32
C TRP A 78 -6.90 -12.02 -6.14
N ASP A 79 -8.19 -12.31 -5.99
CA ASP A 79 -8.70 -13.66 -6.11
C ASP A 79 -8.39 -14.23 -7.51
N GLY A 80 -8.27 -15.56 -7.60
CA GLY A 80 -7.88 -16.26 -8.81
C GLY A 80 -8.77 -15.88 -10.00
N GLY A 81 -8.22 -15.18 -10.99
CA GLY A 81 -8.93 -14.71 -12.17
C GLY A 81 -9.17 -13.21 -12.25
N TYR A 82 -8.68 -12.41 -11.28
CA TYR A 82 -8.75 -10.95 -11.31
C TYR A 82 -7.37 -10.28 -11.20
N PRO A 83 -7.19 -9.08 -11.78
CA PRO A 83 -8.12 -8.42 -12.68
C PRO A 83 -7.92 -9.03 -14.07
N ASN A 84 -8.98 -9.56 -14.67
CA ASN A 84 -8.87 -10.19 -15.98
C ASN A 84 -8.69 -9.17 -17.11
N SER A 85 -7.44 -8.87 -17.42
CA SER A 85 -7.00 -8.63 -18.79
C SER A 85 -5.49 -8.88 -18.95
N TYR A 86 -5.12 -10.17 -18.99
CA TYR A 86 -3.84 -10.76 -19.45
C TYR A 86 -2.58 -10.37 -18.64
N GLY A 87 -2.39 -11.01 -17.47
CA GLY A 87 -1.13 -11.03 -16.73
C GLY A 87 -0.47 -12.41 -16.83
N ASN A 88 0.63 -12.48 -17.58
CA ASN A 88 1.45 -13.66 -17.84
C ASN A 88 2.13 -14.13 -16.53
N GLU A 89 2.44 -15.43 -16.43
CA GLU A 89 2.90 -16.19 -15.24
C GLU A 89 4.24 -15.76 -14.57
N ASN A 90 4.70 -14.52 -14.75
CA ASN A 90 5.95 -14.00 -14.16
C ASN A 90 5.77 -12.68 -13.40
N SER A 91 4.65 -12.50 -12.70
CA SER A 91 4.42 -11.31 -11.88
C SER A 91 5.38 -11.29 -10.69
N LYS A 92 6.43 -10.45 -10.77
CA LYS A 92 7.26 -10.09 -9.62
C LYS A 92 6.57 -9.00 -8.84
N PHE A 93 6.51 -9.19 -7.54
CA PHE A 93 5.78 -8.37 -6.61
C PHE A 93 6.76 -7.60 -5.72
N VAL A 94 6.73 -6.26 -5.81
CA VAL A 94 7.57 -5.39 -4.96
C VAL A 94 6.67 -4.66 -3.98
N VAL A 95 6.87 -4.93 -2.69
CA VAL A 95 6.19 -4.22 -1.60
C VAL A 95 7.19 -3.29 -0.92
N LYS A 96 6.84 -2.01 -0.81
CA LYS A 96 7.63 -1.03 -0.06
C LYS A 96 7.10 -0.91 1.36
N LEU A 97 7.97 -1.17 2.33
CA LEU A 97 7.67 -0.98 3.75
C LEU A 97 8.41 0.25 4.26
N LYS A 98 7.68 1.15 4.94
CA LYS A 98 8.29 2.26 5.67
C LYS A 98 8.51 1.83 7.13
N LEU A 99 9.76 1.67 7.52
CA LEU A 99 10.12 1.32 8.89
C LEU A 99 10.32 2.58 9.73
N LYS A 100 9.68 2.63 10.90
CA LYS A 100 9.98 3.59 11.96
C LYS A 100 10.52 2.81 13.15
N LEU A 101 11.75 3.12 13.56
CA LEU A 101 12.44 2.44 14.64
C LEU A 101 12.77 3.46 15.73
N ALA A 102 12.45 3.13 16.98
CA ALA A 102 12.92 3.87 18.14
C ALA A 102 14.16 3.15 18.68
N VAL A 103 15.32 3.82 18.62
CA VAL A 103 16.61 3.29 19.11
C VAL A 103 17.30 4.35 19.95
N ASP A 104 18.25 3.92 20.77
CA ASP A 104 19.11 4.86 21.49
C ASP A 104 19.84 5.78 20.50
N SER A 105 20.00 7.05 20.88
CA SER A 105 20.72 8.06 20.12
C SER A 105 22.14 7.66 19.69
N SER A 106 22.79 6.76 20.45
CA SER A 106 24.14 6.26 20.20
C SER A 106 24.22 5.25 19.05
N VAL A 107 23.09 4.68 18.62
CA VAL A 107 23.03 3.69 17.54
C VAL A 107 22.92 4.38 16.19
N ASP A 108 23.85 4.09 15.28
CA ASP A 108 23.75 4.53 13.89
C ASP A 108 23.08 3.47 13.02
N LEU A 109 21.81 3.71 12.69
CA LEU A 109 21.03 2.84 11.80
C LEU A 109 21.57 2.80 10.36
N ASN A 110 22.46 3.72 9.97
CA ASN A 110 23.10 3.72 8.66
C ASN A 110 24.43 2.94 8.63
N GLU A 111 24.86 2.35 9.75
CA GLU A 111 25.99 1.43 9.78
C GLU A 111 25.64 0.13 9.03
N SER A 112 26.57 -0.38 8.23
CA SER A 112 26.34 -1.57 7.38
C SER A 112 25.98 -2.81 8.20
N ALA A 113 26.64 -3.02 9.34
CA ALA A 113 26.37 -4.15 10.23
C ALA A 113 24.95 -4.07 10.82
N VAL A 114 24.52 -2.88 11.26
CA VAL A 114 23.18 -2.63 11.81
C VAL A 114 22.12 -2.84 10.72
N GLN A 115 22.33 -2.29 9.53
CA GLN A 115 21.46 -2.51 8.37
C GLN A 115 21.30 -3.99 8.01
N GLN A 116 22.39 -4.76 8.07
CA GLN A 116 22.36 -6.19 7.78
C GLN A 116 21.60 -6.95 8.88
N GLN A 117 21.82 -6.63 10.15
CA GLN A 117 21.08 -7.24 11.27
C GLN A 117 19.58 -6.97 11.17
N ILE A 118 19.18 -5.75 10.83
CA ILE A 118 17.75 -5.41 10.67
C ILE A 118 17.13 -6.21 9.52
N LEU A 119 17.82 -6.34 8.37
CA LEU A 119 17.31 -7.16 7.26
C LEU A 119 17.14 -8.62 7.65
N GLU A 120 18.10 -9.19 8.38
CA GLU A 120 18.02 -10.60 8.79
C GLU A 120 16.86 -10.82 9.76
N GLN A 121 16.69 -9.95 10.76
CA GLN A 121 15.54 -10.03 11.68
C GLN A 121 14.20 -9.89 10.97
N LEU A 122 14.10 -9.01 9.96
CA LEU A 122 12.89 -8.88 9.14
C LEU A 122 12.62 -10.16 8.34
N LYS A 123 13.68 -10.76 7.79
CA LYS A 123 13.57 -12.00 7.04
C LYS A 123 13.08 -13.15 7.93
N GLU A 124 13.67 -13.31 9.11
CA GLU A 124 13.26 -14.32 10.11
C GLU A 124 11.77 -14.16 10.47
N LYS A 125 11.33 -12.94 10.78
CA LYS A 125 9.92 -12.67 11.10
C LYS A 125 8.96 -12.98 9.96
N LEU A 126 9.37 -12.76 8.71
CA LEU A 126 8.55 -13.11 7.55
C LEU A 126 8.47 -14.63 7.36
N GLN A 127 9.57 -15.34 7.62
CA GLN A 127 9.59 -16.81 7.59
C GLN A 127 8.71 -17.41 8.68
N ASP A 128 8.69 -16.83 9.89
CA ASP A 128 7.78 -17.22 10.98
C ASP A 128 6.30 -17.07 10.59
N GLN A 129 5.98 -16.19 9.64
CA GLN A 129 4.65 -16.00 9.07
C GLN A 129 4.40 -16.87 7.82
N HIS A 130 5.27 -17.86 7.55
CA HIS A 130 5.21 -18.75 6.40
C HIS A 130 5.38 -18.04 5.04
N LEU A 131 6.07 -16.90 5.01
CA LEU A 131 6.35 -16.15 3.79
C LEU A 131 7.74 -16.52 3.22
N ASP A 132 7.86 -17.78 2.79
CA ASP A 132 9.13 -18.43 2.44
C ASP A 132 9.51 -18.28 0.94
N ASN A 133 9.59 -17.05 0.41
CA ASN A 133 10.19 -16.78 -0.91
C ASN A 133 10.43 -15.27 -1.15
N ILE A 134 10.80 -14.53 -0.09
CA ILE A 134 10.90 -13.08 -0.16
C ILE A 134 12.36 -12.65 -0.29
N LYS A 135 12.63 -11.76 -1.26
CA LYS A 135 13.90 -11.04 -1.38
C LYS A 135 13.76 -9.65 -0.77
N LEU A 136 14.48 -9.41 0.34
CA LEU A 136 14.56 -8.10 0.97
C LEU A 136 15.77 -7.30 0.45
N SER A 137 15.60 -5.99 0.33
CA SER A 137 16.69 -5.08 -0.01
C SER A 137 16.39 -3.67 0.49
N TRP A 138 17.43 -2.94 0.87
CA TRP A 138 17.30 -1.53 1.22
C TRP A 138 17.07 -0.64 -0.01
N ASN A 139 16.16 0.32 0.11
CA ASN A 139 16.01 1.38 -0.88
C ASN A 139 16.92 2.55 -0.49
N LYS A 140 18.06 2.69 -1.17
CA LYS A 140 19.00 3.78 -0.94
C LYS A 140 18.46 5.10 -1.48
N GLN A 141 18.46 6.12 -0.63
CA GLN A 141 18.19 7.49 -1.04
C GLN A 141 19.36 8.04 -1.86
N ALA A 142 19.14 9.15 -2.57
CA ALA A 142 20.20 9.84 -3.32
C ALA A 142 21.37 10.29 -2.42
N SER A 143 21.11 10.50 -1.13
CA SER A 143 22.11 10.80 -0.10
C SER A 143 23.02 9.61 0.26
N GLY A 144 22.71 8.41 -0.22
CA GLY A 144 23.36 7.17 0.18
C GLY A 144 22.86 6.59 1.51
N LYS A 145 21.99 7.32 2.23
CA LYS A 145 21.38 6.88 3.49
C LYS A 145 20.13 6.02 3.26
N ILE A 146 19.80 5.23 4.27
CA ILE A 146 18.57 4.43 4.36
C ILE A 146 17.61 5.02 5.39
N PHE A 147 18.16 5.39 6.56
CA PHE A 147 17.39 5.89 7.69
C PHE A 147 17.69 7.35 7.92
N ASP A 148 16.64 8.17 7.93
CA ASP A 148 16.70 9.55 8.39
C ASP A 148 16.27 9.62 9.86
N LYS A 149 17.00 10.39 10.66
CA LYS A 149 16.58 10.71 12.03
C LYS A 149 15.38 11.65 11.95
N ASP A 150 14.26 11.25 12.56
CA ASP A 150 13.10 12.12 12.68
C ASP A 150 13.36 13.13 13.79
N ASN A 151 13.80 14.34 13.42
CA ASN A 151 14.08 15.44 14.34
C ASN A 151 12.79 16.17 14.74
N LYS A 152 11.70 15.45 15.00
CA LYS A 152 10.54 16.07 15.64
C LYS A 152 10.92 16.46 17.05
N ILE A 153 11.25 17.74 17.22
CA ILE A 153 11.20 18.41 18.50
C ILE A 153 9.71 18.38 18.87
N GLU A 154 9.33 17.52 19.83
CA GLU A 154 8.08 17.72 20.54
C GLU A 154 8.22 19.06 21.28
N VAL A 155 7.52 20.07 20.79
CA VAL A 155 7.36 21.39 21.43
C VAL A 155 6.18 21.33 22.36
#